data_AF-A0A0D0MXC7-F1
#
_entry.id   AF-A0A0D0MXC7-F1
#
_cell.length_a   1.000
_cell.length_b   1.000
_cell.length_c   1.000
_cell.angle_alpha   90.00
_cell.angle_beta   90.00
_cell.angle_gamma   90.00
#
_symmetry.space_group_name_H-M   'P 1'
#
loop_
_entity.id
_entity.type
_entity.pdbx_description
1 polymer ?
#
loop_
_entity_poly.entity_id
_entity_poly.type
_entity_poly.pdbx_seq_one_letter_code
_entity_poly.pdbx_strand_id
1 'polypeptide(L)'
;MSQPRARIASQLGLALAVILAIVISGSTVFALRSLDTANLATREEHLASEARLMADQLNTFHGTLRESTQRLAGLFEKRFSAGLSVHPDQSVTVAGVQTPGLDLGGEMLNNNF
;
A
#
# COMPACT_ATOMS: atom_id res chain seq x y z
N MET A 1 38.58 53.69 -42.32
CA MET A 1 38.27 54.81 -41.41
C MET A 1 37.14 54.37 -40.47
N SER A 2 37.48 53.88 -39.28
CA SER A 2 36.52 53.31 -38.32
C SER A 2 35.77 54.42 -37.59
N GLN A 3 34.47 54.52 -37.79
CA GLN A 3 33.65 55.54 -37.15
C GLN A 3 33.53 55.26 -35.63
N PRO A 4 33.94 56.20 -34.76
CA PRO A 4 33.94 56.01 -33.30
C PRO A 4 32.55 55.81 -32.70
N ARG A 5 31.49 56.28 -33.38
CA ARG A 5 30.09 56.12 -32.95
C ARG A 5 29.60 54.67 -32.97
N ALA A 6 30.06 53.87 -33.93
CA ALA A 6 29.68 52.45 -34.03
C ALA A 6 30.22 51.62 -32.86
N ARG A 7 31.40 51.99 -32.31
CA ARG A 7 31.97 51.32 -31.13
C ARG A 7 31.14 51.55 -29.87
N ILE A 8 30.68 52.79 -29.64
CA ILE A 8 29.87 53.14 -28.47
C ILE A 8 28.52 52.39 -28.52
N ALA A 9 27.85 52.39 -29.67
CA ALA A 9 26.60 51.64 -29.85
C ALA A 9 26.79 50.12 -29.64
N SER A 10 27.88 49.55 -30.16
CA SER A 10 28.20 48.13 -29.95
C SER A 10 28.52 47.80 -28.48
N GLN A 11 29.17 48.71 -27.76
CA GLN A 11 29.48 48.55 -26.34
C GLN A 11 28.23 48.62 -25.47
N LEU A 12 27.32 49.56 -25.75
CA LEU A 12 26.02 49.62 -25.07
C LEU A 12 25.17 48.37 -25.35
N GLY A 13 25.14 47.91 -26.61
CA GLY A 13 24.42 46.68 -26.98
C GLY A 13 24.98 45.45 -26.27
N LEU A 14 26.30 45.33 -26.19
CA LEU A 14 26.96 44.21 -25.50
C LEU A 14 26.72 44.28 -23.98
N ALA A 15 26.81 45.46 -23.37
CA ALA A 15 26.52 45.64 -21.96
C ALA A 15 25.07 45.27 -21.62
N LEU A 16 24.11 45.69 -22.45
CA LEU A 16 22.71 45.33 -22.31
C LEU A 16 22.49 43.82 -22.45
N ALA A 17 23.12 43.19 -23.45
CA ALA A 17 23.02 41.75 -23.68
C ALA A 17 23.55 40.94 -22.49
N VAL A 18 24.67 41.38 -21.90
CA VAL A 18 25.25 40.75 -20.70
C VAL A 18 24.30 40.89 -19.50
N ILE A 19 23.73 42.06 -19.27
CA ILE A 19 22.77 42.27 -18.18
C ILE A 19 21.52 41.39 -18.39
N LEU A 20 20.99 41.34 -19.61
CA LEU A 20 19.86 40.47 -19.96
C LEU A 20 20.19 39.00 -19.72
N ALA A 21 21.36 38.54 -20.15
CA ALA A 21 21.80 37.17 -19.92
C ALA A 21 21.87 36.85 -18.41
N ILE A 22 22.44 37.74 -17.60
CA ILE A 22 22.52 37.57 -16.15
C ILE A 22 21.12 37.51 -15.52
N VAL A 23 20.22 38.43 -15.90
CA VAL A 23 18.87 38.49 -15.34
C VAL A 23 18.05 37.25 -15.72
N ILE A 24 18.12 36.84 -17.00
CA ILE A 24 17.42 35.63 -17.47
C ILE A 24 17.98 34.40 -16.75
N SER A 25 19.30 34.20 -16.76
CA SER A 25 19.92 33.05 -16.10
C SER A 25 19.63 33.03 -14.59
N GLY A 26 19.72 34.17 -13.91
CA GLY A 26 19.39 34.28 -12.49
C GLY A 26 17.93 33.94 -12.20
N SER A 27 17.01 34.46 -13.01
CA SER A 27 15.58 34.19 -12.86
C SER A 27 15.23 32.73 -13.16
N THR A 28 15.86 32.11 -14.16
CA THR A 28 15.69 30.69 -14.48
C THR A 28 16.19 29.80 -13.35
N VAL A 29 17.39 30.07 -12.81
CA VAL A 29 17.94 29.30 -11.68
C VAL A 29 17.07 29.47 -10.44
N PHE A 30 16.61 30.69 -10.16
CA PHE A 30 15.70 30.94 -9.03
C PHE A 30 14.37 30.22 -9.20
N ALA A 31 13.78 30.23 -10.40
CA ALA A 31 12.54 29.52 -10.69
C ALA A 31 12.71 28.00 -10.56
N LEU A 32 13.80 27.43 -11.06
CA LEU A 32 14.11 26.01 -10.92
C LEU A 32 14.30 25.61 -9.45
N ARG A 33 15.08 26.39 -8.69
CA ARG A 33 15.27 26.16 -7.25
C ARG A 33 13.96 26.24 -6.47
N SER A 34 13.13 27.24 -6.75
CA SER A 34 11.81 27.40 -6.12
C SER A 34 10.90 26.21 -6.42
N LEU A 35 10.88 25.76 -7.68
CA LEU A 35 10.12 24.60 -8.10
C LEU A 35 10.62 23.31 -7.44
N ASP A 36 11.93 23.11 -7.35
CA ASP A 36 12.52 21.95 -6.68
C ASP A 36 12.15 21.92 -5.20
N THR A 37 12.22 23.05 -4.49
CA THR A 37 11.84 23.13 -3.07
C THR A 37 10.36 22.88 -2.84
N ALA A 38 9.49 23.42 -3.70
CA ALA A 38 8.05 23.21 -3.61
C ALA A 38 7.68 21.74 -3.90
N ASN A 39 8.30 21.14 -4.92
CA ASN A 39 8.04 19.77 -5.32
C ASN A 39 8.54 18.76 -4.27
N LEU A 40 9.66 19.03 -3.61
CA LEU A 40 10.16 18.20 -2.52
C LEU A 40 9.18 18.18 -1.33
N ALA A 41 8.71 19.35 -0.88
CA ALA A 41 7.75 19.46 0.21
C ALA A 41 6.41 18.75 -0.10
N THR A 42 5.88 18.94 -1.31
CA THR A 42 4.65 18.25 -1.74
C THR A 42 4.83 16.74 -1.84
N ARG A 43 5.99 16.26 -2.31
CA ARG A 43 6.28 14.83 -2.39
C ARG A 43 6.44 14.18 -1.01
N GLU A 44 7.09 14.87 -0.08
CA GLU A 44 7.23 14.38 1.30
C GLU A 44 5.86 14.25 1.99
N GLU A 45 4.98 15.25 1.81
CA GLU A 45 3.63 15.21 2.36
C GLU A 45 2.78 14.08 1.74
N HIS A 46 2.86 13.89 0.41
CA HIS A 46 2.18 12.80 -0.27
C HIS A 46 2.69 11.43 0.18
N LEU A 47 4.01 11.19 0.24
CA LEU A 47 4.57 9.92 0.71
C LEU A 47 4.20 9.62 2.16
N ALA A 48 4.18 10.64 3.03
CA ALA A 48 3.75 10.49 4.40
C ALA A 48 2.25 10.13 4.50
N SER A 49 1.41 10.70 3.64
CA SER A 49 -0.01 10.38 3.56
C SER A 49 -0.26 8.95 3.05
N GLU A 50 0.48 8.52 2.01
CA GLU A 50 0.41 7.16 1.46
C GLU A 50 0.86 6.13 2.51
N ALA A 51 1.95 6.42 3.23
CA ALA A 51 2.42 5.55 4.31
C ALA A 51 1.39 5.41 5.44
N ARG A 52 0.71 6.50 5.84
CA ARG A 52 -0.37 6.45 6.84
C ARG A 52 -1.56 5.63 6.34
N LEU A 53 -1.99 5.84 5.09
CA LEU A 53 -3.08 5.06 4.50
C LEU A 53 -2.74 3.56 4.44
N MET A 54 -1.52 3.20 4.06
CA MET A 54 -1.07 1.80 4.09
C MET A 54 -1.08 1.22 5.51
N ALA A 55 -0.63 2.00 6.50
CA ALA A 55 -0.68 1.58 7.90
C ALA A 55 -2.13 1.33 8.38
N ASP A 56 -3.06 2.21 8.01
CA ASP A 56 -4.49 2.07 8.34
C ASP A 56 -5.12 0.84 7.67
N GLN A 57 -4.75 0.57 6.41
CA GLN A 57 -5.19 -0.62 5.67
C GLN A 57 -4.66 -1.90 6.32
N LEU A 58 -3.38 -1.94 6.68
CA LEU A 58 -2.79 -3.10 7.38
C LEU A 58 -3.48 -3.34 8.72
N ASN A 59 -3.75 -2.28 9.48
CA ASN A 59 -4.43 -2.39 10.76
C ASN A 59 -5.85 -2.96 10.61
N THR A 60 -6.60 -2.47 9.61
CA THR A 60 -7.93 -2.98 9.28
C THR A 60 -7.88 -4.44 8.84
N PHE A 61 -6.97 -4.80 7.93
CA PHE A 61 -6.78 -6.17 7.48
C PHE A 61 -6.50 -7.12 8.64
N HIS A 62 -5.55 -6.76 9.53
CA HIS A 62 -5.25 -7.55 10.70
C HIS A 62 -6.44 -7.68 11.66
N GLY A 63 -7.19 -6.61 11.87
CA GLY A 63 -8.42 -6.63 12.66
C GLY A 63 -9.46 -7.59 12.10
N THR A 64 -9.74 -7.50 10.80
CA THR A 64 -10.69 -8.38 10.11
C THR A 64 -10.23 -9.83 10.13
N LEU A 65 -8.94 -10.08 9.92
CA LEU A 65 -8.38 -11.44 9.98
C LEU A 65 -8.60 -12.04 11.37
N ARG A 66 -8.25 -11.29 12.43
CA ARG A 66 -8.45 -11.72 13.82
C ARG A 66 -9.93 -12.03 14.10
N GLU A 67 -10.83 -11.12 13.73
CA GLU A 67 -12.26 -11.29 13.97
C GLU A 67 -12.82 -12.50 13.20
N SER A 68 -12.41 -12.68 11.94
CA SER A 68 -12.79 -13.83 11.12
C SER A 68 -12.30 -15.14 11.74
N THR A 69 -11.03 -15.22 12.14
CA THR A 69 -10.48 -16.39 12.81
C THR A 69 -11.21 -16.69 14.12
N GLN A 70 -11.51 -15.67 14.93
CA GLN A 70 -12.23 -15.87 16.18
C GLN A 70 -13.67 -16.34 15.95
N ARG A 71 -14.35 -15.81 14.93
CA ARG A 71 -15.68 -16.30 14.54
C ARG A 71 -15.64 -17.75 14.09
N LEU A 72 -14.67 -18.12 13.24
CA LEU A 72 -14.51 -19.50 12.77
C LEU A 72 -14.19 -20.45 13.93
N ALA A 73 -13.28 -20.05 14.84
CA ALA A 73 -12.96 -20.82 16.04
C ALA A 73 -14.19 -20.99 16.93
N GLY A 74 -14.96 -19.92 17.18
CA GLY A 74 -16.18 -19.99 17.99
C GLY A 74 -17.28 -20.85 17.34
N LEU A 75 -17.42 -20.81 16.02
CA LEU A 75 -18.34 -21.70 15.29
C LEU A 75 -17.91 -23.16 15.39
N PHE A 76 -16.61 -23.44 15.28
CA PHE A 76 -16.04 -24.76 15.48
C PHE A 76 -16.30 -25.25 16.90
N GLU A 77 -15.92 -24.49 17.92
CA GLU A 77 -16.16 -24.83 19.33
C GLU A 77 -17.64 -25.08 19.60
N LYS A 78 -18.53 -24.22 19.09
CA LYS A 78 -19.97 -24.42 19.24
C LYS A 78 -20.45 -25.71 18.56
N ARG A 79 -19.99 -25.99 17.33
CA ARG A 79 -20.36 -27.21 16.60
C ARG A 79 -19.88 -28.45 17.34
N PHE A 80 -18.66 -28.44 17.86
CA PHE A 80 -18.05 -29.59 18.52
C PHE A 80 -18.28 -29.65 20.04
N SER A 81 -19.05 -28.71 20.60
CA SER A 81 -19.33 -28.59 22.03
C SER A 81 -20.04 -29.80 22.65
N ALA A 82 -20.84 -30.53 21.86
CA ALA A 82 -21.52 -31.75 22.29
C ALA A 82 -20.57 -32.95 22.48
N GLY A 83 -19.30 -32.80 22.11
CA GLY A 83 -18.30 -33.88 22.17
C GLY A 83 -18.35 -34.79 20.94
N LEU A 84 -17.22 -35.45 20.70
CA LEU A 84 -17.02 -36.39 19.60
C LEU A 84 -16.92 -37.81 20.19
N SER A 85 -17.77 -38.74 19.76
CA SER A 85 -17.70 -40.15 20.17
C SER A 85 -17.34 -41.04 19.01
N VAL A 86 -16.47 -42.01 19.26
CA VAL A 86 -16.07 -43.01 18.27
C VAL A 86 -16.76 -44.32 18.61
N HIS A 87 -17.44 -44.90 17.64
CA HIS A 87 -18.14 -46.18 17.72
C HIS A 87 -17.38 -47.21 16.86
N PRO A 88 -16.38 -47.91 17.45
CA PRO A 88 -15.56 -48.88 16.70
C PRO A 88 -16.35 -50.10 16.21
N ASP A 89 -17.49 -50.35 16.84
CA ASP A 89 -18.41 -51.45 16.53
C ASP A 89 -19.21 -51.18 15.24
N GLN A 90 -19.24 -49.93 14.79
CA GLN A 90 -19.98 -49.48 13.62
C GLN A 90 -18.98 -49.07 12.53
N SER A 91 -19.01 -49.77 11.39
CA SER A 91 -18.11 -49.46 10.27
C SER A 91 -18.84 -48.70 9.18
N VAL A 92 -18.33 -47.52 8.83
CA VAL A 92 -18.88 -46.64 7.79
C VAL A 92 -17.86 -46.42 6.68
N THR A 93 -18.28 -46.57 5.42
CA THR A 93 -17.44 -46.29 4.25
C THR A 93 -17.31 -44.77 4.04
N VAL A 94 -16.09 -44.25 4.10
CA VAL A 94 -15.77 -42.84 3.79
C VAL A 94 -14.73 -42.83 2.67
N ALA A 95 -15.06 -42.21 1.53
CA ALA A 95 -14.19 -42.14 0.34
C ALA A 95 -13.58 -43.51 -0.08
N GLY A 96 -14.35 -44.60 0.09
CA GLY A 96 -13.93 -45.96 -0.25
C GLY A 96 -13.12 -46.70 0.82
N VAL A 97 -12.87 -46.08 1.98
CA VAL A 97 -12.18 -46.70 3.13
C VAL A 97 -13.19 -46.99 4.25
N GLN A 98 -13.12 -48.19 4.84
CA GLN A 98 -13.91 -48.54 6.03
C GLN A 98 -13.31 -47.84 7.25
N THR A 99 -14.12 -47.00 7.91
CA THR A 99 -13.75 -46.22 9.09
C THR A 99 -14.73 -46.49 10.23
N PRO A 100 -14.31 -46.40 11.50
CA PRO A 100 -15.24 -46.39 12.63
C PRO A 100 -16.30 -45.29 12.50
N GLY A 101 -17.48 -45.53 13.08
CA GLY A 101 -18.52 -44.52 13.24
C GLY A 101 -18.02 -43.39 14.14
N LEU A 102 -18.27 -42.16 13.72
CA LEU A 102 -17.90 -40.95 14.40
C LEU A 102 -19.17 -40.16 14.60
N ASP A 103 -19.59 -40.00 15.85
CA ASP A 103 -20.81 -39.28 16.18
C ASP A 103 -20.46 -37.93 16.81
N LEU A 104 -21.25 -36.92 16.48
CA LEU A 104 -21.31 -35.66 17.21
C LEU A 104 -22.65 -35.59 17.95
N GLY A 105 -22.62 -35.60 19.29
CA GLY A 105 -23.84 -35.44 20.09
C GLY A 105 -24.93 -36.48 19.81
N GLY A 106 -24.54 -37.69 19.33
CA GLY A 106 -25.45 -38.77 18.96
C GLY A 106 -25.90 -38.78 17.49
N GLU A 107 -25.38 -37.89 16.64
CA GLU A 107 -25.62 -37.89 15.19
C GLU A 107 -24.35 -38.29 14.43
N MET A 108 -24.47 -39.23 13.48
CA MET A 108 -23.37 -39.73 12.67
C MET A 108 -22.76 -38.62 11.79
N LEU A 109 -21.46 -38.37 11.98
CA LEU A 109 -20.68 -37.36 11.27
C LEU A 109 -20.01 -37.92 10.01
N ASN A 110 -19.74 -39.23 9.92
CA ASN A 110 -19.15 -39.82 8.71
C ASN A 110 -20.01 -39.47 7.49
N ASN A 111 -19.40 -38.84 6.49
CA ASN A 111 -20.05 -38.34 5.27
C ASN A 111 -21.11 -37.22 5.49
N ASN A 112 -21.17 -36.61 6.68
CA ASN A 112 -22.14 -35.56 7.04
C ASN A 112 -21.44 -34.35 7.69
N PHE A 113 -20.46 -33.79 6.98
CA PHE A 113 -19.66 -32.63 7.37
C PHE A 113 -20.23 -31.31 6.85
#